data_AF-A0A194V4Y5-F1
#
_entry.id   AF-A0A194V4Y5-F1
#
_cell.length_a   1.000
_cell.length_b   1.000
_cell.length_c   1.000
_cell.angle_alpha   90.00
_cell.angle_beta   90.00
_cell.angle_gamma   90.00
#
_symmetry.space_group_name_H-M   'P 1'
#
loop_
_entity.id
_entity.type
_entity.pdbx_description
1 polymer ?
#
loop_
_entity_poly.entity_id
_entity_poly.type
_entity_poly.pdbx_seq_one_letter_code
_entity_poly.pdbx_strand_id
1 'polypeptide(L)'
;MDHFYPIFEDYESIGDEQRPMSKFLYQGLTPYNGQKGKEKILWENKRKQEYKQWLKREIWTRDTYQNISTEITIKAVAVWDTVGSLGIPPVPVIGIQGSAKQWKFTSTQISSKVENAFQALSLDEPRGSFRPALWERLEGNKVTNLRQVWFPGSHANVGGGWHDQQIANITLAWMCDQLTTLGVEFSQRRLDRIFIDGLRYNAAHPYPYIPPSSMSIPKFLWPFLLKHRHPAPKPWAKSPTICPPPSRSQTIDTEDCSGKDHHPEGTPQQLWEDGPPRSWALGQTRYPDGWVTLAAGTIVRHPGCFMRVNPDTNADTDEPLLNTDERVHSSVRVRLSCQGMGMDDRRIWPCPSLLKDDSGTNRPVWKLEKGSAAEVERATGPQSVWWEKELGRGHVGYNEDIYRFEKGDGQWRWVFDADAVVKNAD
;
A
#
# COMPACT_ATOMS: atom_id res chain seq x y z
N MET A 1 -30.56 13.28 -8.95
CA MET A 1 -29.36 13.25 -8.09
C MET A 1 -29.69 13.67 -6.65
N ASP A 2 -30.90 14.15 -6.39
CA ASP A 2 -31.32 14.85 -5.19
C ASP A 2 -31.19 14.01 -3.90
N HIS A 3 -31.24 12.68 -4.03
CA HIS A 3 -31.06 11.76 -2.91
C HIS A 3 -29.63 11.26 -2.72
N PHE A 4 -28.70 11.52 -3.65
CA PHE A 4 -27.35 10.95 -3.59
C PHE A 4 -26.62 11.36 -2.30
N TYR A 5 -26.56 12.66 -2.01
CA TYR A 5 -25.85 13.16 -0.83
C TYR A 5 -26.50 12.71 0.49
N PRO A 6 -27.84 12.83 0.68
CA PRO A 6 -28.49 12.27 1.86
C PRO A 6 -28.29 10.76 2.05
N ILE A 7 -28.35 9.97 0.97
CA ILE A 7 -28.07 8.52 1.01
C ILE A 7 -26.62 8.25 1.41
N PHE A 8 -25.68 9.01 0.85
CA PHE A 8 -24.27 8.90 1.19
C PHE A 8 -24.02 9.22 2.67
N GLU A 9 -24.59 10.31 3.18
CA GLU A 9 -24.46 10.72 4.59
C GLU A 9 -25.04 9.67 5.56
N ASP A 10 -26.20 9.11 5.24
CA ASP A 10 -26.81 8.02 6.00
C ASP A 10 -25.92 6.78 6.00
N TYR A 11 -25.34 6.43 4.85
CA TYR A 11 -24.46 5.27 4.71
C TYR A 11 -23.13 5.47 5.46
N GLU A 12 -22.59 6.69 5.47
CA GLU A 12 -21.43 7.08 6.27
C GLU A 12 -21.73 6.99 7.78
N SER A 13 -22.95 7.32 8.18
CA SER A 13 -23.34 7.38 9.58
C SER A 13 -24.03 6.10 10.09
N ILE A 14 -24.05 5.04 9.30
CA ILE A 14 -24.85 3.83 9.60
C ILE A 14 -24.37 3.10 10.86
N GLY A 15 -23.09 3.24 11.20
CA GLY A 15 -22.48 2.72 12.42
C GLY A 15 -22.42 3.73 13.57
N ASP A 16 -22.88 4.97 13.36
CA ASP A 16 -22.90 5.99 14.41
C ASP A 16 -23.92 5.60 15.50
N GLU A 17 -23.39 5.33 16.69
CA GLU A 17 -24.15 4.94 17.88
C GLU A 17 -24.98 6.10 18.47
N GLN A 18 -24.60 7.34 18.16
CA GLN A 18 -25.17 8.56 18.74
C GLN A 18 -26.12 9.29 17.77
N ARG A 19 -26.07 8.98 16.46
CA ARG A 19 -26.95 9.61 15.48
C ARG A 19 -28.40 9.19 15.71
N PRO A 20 -29.33 10.14 15.97
CA PRO A 20 -30.73 9.80 16.22
C PRO A 20 -31.40 9.25 14.96
N MET A 21 -32.31 8.26 15.13
CA MET A 21 -33.00 7.60 14.01
C MET A 21 -33.79 8.56 13.12
N SER A 22 -34.25 9.68 13.65
CA SER A 22 -34.97 10.73 12.89
C SER A 22 -34.09 11.45 11.85
N LYS A 23 -32.76 11.32 11.92
CA LYS A 23 -31.81 11.89 10.96
C LYS A 23 -31.50 10.97 9.78
N PHE A 24 -31.97 9.73 9.82
CA PHE A 24 -31.87 8.81 8.69
C PHE A 24 -33.11 8.93 7.80
N LEU A 25 -32.93 8.82 6.49
CA LEU A 25 -34.04 8.74 5.54
C LEU A 25 -34.92 7.51 5.81
N TYR A 26 -34.30 6.39 6.19
CA TYR A 26 -35.00 5.18 6.59
C TYR A 26 -35.04 5.02 8.10
N GLN A 27 -36.23 5.20 8.68
CA GLN A 27 -36.44 5.14 10.14
C GLN A 27 -36.62 3.70 10.67
N GLY A 28 -36.72 2.70 9.78
CA GLY A 28 -36.89 1.29 10.15
C GLY A 28 -35.58 0.53 10.40
N LEU A 29 -34.48 1.24 10.63
CA LEU A 29 -33.18 0.64 10.94
C LEU A 29 -33.20 0.04 12.36
N THR A 30 -32.54 -1.11 12.52
CA THR A 30 -32.33 -1.72 13.85
C THR A 30 -31.56 -0.76 14.76
N PRO A 31 -32.11 -0.37 15.94
CA PRO A 31 -31.44 0.54 16.86
C PRO A 31 -30.20 -0.11 17.49
N TYR A 32 -29.26 0.74 17.93
CA TYR A 32 -28.09 0.29 18.67
C TYR A 32 -28.46 -0.06 20.12
N ASN A 33 -27.99 -1.21 20.60
CA ASN A 33 -28.29 -1.73 21.94
C ASN A 33 -27.01 -1.99 22.76
N GLY A 34 -25.90 -1.32 22.44
CA GLY A 34 -24.64 -1.46 23.17
C GLY A 34 -23.78 -2.67 22.79
N GLN A 35 -24.01 -3.23 21.60
CA GLN A 35 -23.17 -4.31 21.04
C GLN A 35 -21.71 -3.86 20.92
N LYS A 36 -20.74 -4.76 21.17
CA LYS A 36 -19.30 -4.44 21.11
C LYS A 36 -18.53 -5.41 20.23
N GLY A 37 -17.35 -4.98 19.74
CA GLY A 37 -16.46 -5.80 18.90
C GLY A 37 -17.19 -6.41 17.71
N LYS A 38 -17.05 -7.73 17.54
CA LYS A 38 -17.76 -8.53 16.52
C LYS A 38 -19.27 -8.30 16.47
N GLU A 39 -19.95 -8.14 17.61
CA GLU A 39 -21.40 -7.92 17.63
C GLU A 39 -21.79 -6.54 17.09
N LYS A 40 -20.95 -5.52 17.33
CA LYS A 40 -21.12 -4.18 16.72
C LYS A 40 -21.01 -4.27 15.21
N ILE A 41 -20.00 -4.98 14.71
CA ILE A 41 -19.79 -5.18 13.26
C ILE A 41 -21.01 -5.88 12.63
N LEU A 42 -21.53 -6.93 13.27
CA LEU A 42 -22.72 -7.63 12.78
C LEU A 42 -23.96 -6.73 12.78
N TRP A 43 -24.13 -5.89 13.80
CA TRP A 43 -25.20 -4.91 13.86
C TRP A 43 -25.09 -3.86 12.74
N GLU A 44 -23.91 -3.30 12.50
CA GLU A 44 -23.68 -2.35 11.39
C GLU A 44 -23.99 -3.00 10.03
N ASN A 45 -23.51 -4.23 9.83
CA ASN A 45 -23.78 -4.99 8.61
C ASN A 45 -25.28 -5.25 8.41
N LYS A 46 -26.01 -5.54 9.49
CA LYS A 46 -27.48 -5.68 9.45
C LYS A 46 -28.15 -4.38 9.04
N ARG A 47 -27.77 -3.23 9.62
CA ARG A 47 -28.31 -1.91 9.24
C ARG A 47 -28.02 -1.58 7.77
N LYS A 48 -26.80 -1.85 7.28
CA LYS A 48 -26.46 -1.70 5.84
C LYS A 48 -27.37 -2.53 4.95
N GLN A 49 -27.68 -3.77 5.33
CA GLN A 49 -28.61 -4.61 4.59
C GLN A 49 -30.04 -4.08 4.61
N GLU A 50 -30.56 -3.69 5.78
CA GLU A 50 -31.90 -3.10 5.93
C GLU A 50 -32.06 -1.83 5.10
N TYR A 51 -31.09 -0.91 5.19
CA TYR A 51 -31.06 0.33 4.41
C TYR A 51 -31.03 0.05 2.91
N LYS A 52 -30.16 -0.86 2.47
CA LYS A 52 -30.06 -1.26 1.06
C LYS A 52 -31.37 -1.85 0.54
N GLN A 53 -32.04 -2.70 1.31
CA GLN A 53 -33.35 -3.27 0.93
C GLN A 53 -34.41 -2.17 0.79
N TRP A 54 -34.41 -1.19 1.69
CA TRP A 54 -35.28 -0.03 1.58
C TRP A 54 -34.99 0.79 0.32
N LEU A 55 -33.72 1.13 0.04
CA LEU A 55 -33.35 1.84 -1.19
C LEU A 55 -33.80 1.11 -2.47
N LYS A 56 -33.80 -0.24 -2.48
CA LYS A 56 -34.32 -1.02 -3.60
C LYS A 56 -35.82 -0.85 -3.77
N ARG A 57 -36.59 -0.85 -2.67
CA ARG A 57 -38.05 -0.64 -2.70
C ARG A 57 -38.42 0.74 -3.22
N GLU A 58 -37.66 1.76 -2.83
CA GLU A 58 -37.85 3.15 -3.30
C GLU A 58 -37.30 3.39 -4.72
N ILE A 59 -36.63 2.40 -5.33
CA ILE A 59 -35.98 2.53 -6.64
C ILE A 59 -34.89 3.63 -6.61
N TRP A 60 -34.24 3.83 -5.46
CA TRP A 60 -33.16 4.81 -5.27
C TRP A 60 -31.77 4.18 -5.36
N THR A 61 -31.70 2.87 -5.52
CA THR A 61 -30.48 2.14 -5.86
C THR A 61 -30.79 1.11 -6.93
N ARG A 62 -29.77 0.77 -7.73
CA ARG A 62 -29.83 -0.31 -8.72
C ARG A 62 -28.64 -1.21 -8.55
N ASP A 63 -28.89 -2.44 -8.10
CA ASP A 63 -27.85 -3.45 -7.92
C ASP A 63 -28.09 -4.72 -8.75
N THR A 64 -29.05 -4.65 -9.68
CA THR A 64 -29.34 -5.62 -10.73
C THR A 64 -29.51 -4.92 -12.08
N TYR A 65 -29.30 -5.65 -13.16
CA TYR A 65 -29.58 -5.17 -14.52
C TYR A 65 -31.09 -4.97 -14.74
N GLN A 66 -31.49 -4.46 -15.90
CA GLN A 66 -32.89 -4.21 -16.25
C GLN A 66 -33.80 -5.44 -16.08
N ASN A 67 -33.23 -6.65 -16.15
CA ASN A 67 -33.94 -7.91 -15.96
C ASN A 67 -34.25 -8.26 -14.49
N ILE A 68 -33.77 -7.46 -13.53
CA ILE A 68 -33.97 -7.63 -12.08
C ILE A 68 -33.31 -8.90 -11.50
N SER A 69 -32.99 -9.90 -12.32
CA SER A 69 -32.43 -11.19 -11.92
C SER A 69 -30.90 -11.20 -11.88
N THR A 70 -30.24 -10.43 -12.74
CA THR A 70 -28.77 -10.43 -12.83
C THR A 70 -28.21 -9.35 -11.93
N GLU A 71 -27.48 -9.73 -10.88
CA GLU A 71 -26.79 -8.77 -10.02
C GLU A 71 -25.69 -8.02 -10.80
N ILE A 72 -25.58 -6.72 -10.52
CA ILE A 72 -24.47 -5.90 -10.98
C ILE A 72 -23.27 -6.17 -10.05
N THR A 73 -22.17 -6.62 -10.64
CA THR A 73 -20.87 -6.80 -9.98
C THR A 73 -19.87 -5.76 -10.45
N ILE A 74 -18.82 -5.54 -9.67
CA ILE A 74 -17.66 -4.74 -10.03
C ILE A 74 -16.57 -5.71 -10.47
N LYS A 75 -16.15 -5.60 -11.75
CA LYS A 75 -15.18 -6.53 -12.33
C LYS A 75 -13.81 -6.43 -11.65
N ALA A 76 -13.37 -5.20 -11.38
CA ALA A 76 -12.13 -4.93 -10.68
C ALA A 76 -12.20 -3.59 -9.92
N VAL A 77 -11.59 -3.56 -8.74
CA VAL A 77 -11.20 -2.34 -8.03
C VAL A 77 -9.69 -2.36 -7.92
N ALA A 78 -9.03 -1.33 -8.46
CA ALA A 78 -7.58 -1.20 -8.50
C ALA A 78 -7.19 0.15 -7.88
N VAL A 79 -6.44 0.13 -6.79
CA VAL A 79 -6.08 1.34 -6.03
C VAL A 79 -4.60 1.34 -5.65
N TRP A 80 -4.06 2.54 -5.45
CA TRP A 80 -2.71 2.75 -4.93
C TRP A 80 -2.80 3.38 -3.55
N ASP A 81 -2.12 2.72 -2.61
CA ASP A 81 -1.80 3.15 -1.25
C ASP A 81 -2.93 3.92 -0.54
N THR A 82 -4.15 3.36 -0.57
CA THR A 82 -5.34 4.00 -0.01
C THR A 82 -5.11 4.39 1.45
N VAL A 83 -5.38 5.66 1.78
CA VAL A 83 -5.22 6.19 3.14
C VAL A 83 -6.59 6.28 3.79
N GLY A 84 -6.74 5.72 5.00
CA GLY A 84 -8.00 5.61 5.75
C GLY A 84 -8.60 6.91 6.29
N SER A 85 -8.22 8.06 5.73
CA SER A 85 -8.48 9.44 6.14
C SER A 85 -7.65 9.95 7.33
N LEU A 86 -6.78 10.90 7.04
CA LEU A 86 -6.55 12.04 7.93
C LEU A 86 -7.09 13.30 7.24
N GLY A 87 -8.14 13.88 7.81
CA GLY A 87 -8.15 15.33 7.92
C GLY A 87 -6.92 15.75 8.73
N ILE A 88 -6.36 16.93 8.45
CA ILE A 88 -5.23 17.48 9.22
C ILE A 88 -5.53 17.31 10.71
N PRO A 89 -4.76 16.52 11.48
CA PRO A 89 -5.01 16.42 12.91
C PRO A 89 -4.77 17.81 13.50
N PRO A 90 -5.62 18.29 14.43
CA PRO A 90 -5.42 19.60 15.02
C PRO A 90 -4.05 19.64 15.69
N VAL A 91 -3.15 20.48 15.18
CA VAL A 91 -1.81 20.67 15.74
C VAL A 91 -1.91 21.82 16.75
N PRO A 92 -1.85 21.56 18.08
CA PRO A 92 -2.14 22.59 19.09
C PRO A 92 -1.18 23.78 19.03
N VAL A 93 0.02 23.56 18.49
CA VAL A 93 1.10 24.56 18.40
C VAL A 93 0.85 25.60 17.30
N ILE A 94 0.00 25.31 16.30
CA ILE A 94 -0.16 26.15 15.09
C ILE A 94 -1.61 26.66 14.91
N GLY A 95 -2.53 26.34 15.82
CA GLY A 95 -3.91 26.86 15.77
C GLY A 95 -4.73 26.38 14.57
N ILE A 96 -4.29 25.33 13.87
CA ILE A 96 -5.01 24.76 12.72
C ILE A 96 -6.13 23.86 13.25
N GLN A 97 -7.38 24.29 13.12
CA GLN A 97 -8.57 23.47 13.37
C GLN A 97 -8.85 22.60 12.14
N GLY A 98 -8.34 21.37 12.12
CA GLY A 98 -8.66 20.42 11.06
C GLY A 98 -9.96 19.64 11.35
N SER A 99 -10.71 19.33 10.29
CA SER A 99 -11.93 18.51 10.36
C SER A 99 -11.58 17.05 10.01
N ALA A 100 -11.41 16.21 11.03
CA ALA A 100 -11.23 14.76 10.86
C ALA A 100 -12.54 14.01 10.55
N LYS A 101 -13.68 14.71 10.47
CA LYS A 101 -15.02 14.09 10.40
C LYS A 101 -15.55 13.82 8.98
N GLN A 102 -14.96 14.43 7.94
CA GLN A 102 -15.65 14.53 6.64
C GLN A 102 -15.39 13.40 5.63
N TRP A 103 -14.46 12.46 5.88
CA TRP A 103 -14.10 11.45 4.87
C TRP A 103 -13.72 10.10 5.49
N LYS A 104 -14.47 9.64 6.50
CA LYS A 104 -14.15 8.40 7.22
C LYS A 104 -14.59 7.18 6.43
N PHE A 105 -13.68 6.22 6.19
CA PHE A 105 -14.07 4.94 5.62
C PHE A 105 -14.93 4.16 6.61
N THR A 106 -16.16 3.85 6.20
CA THR A 106 -17.15 3.13 7.03
C THR A 106 -16.93 1.62 7.11
N SER A 107 -15.94 1.07 6.40
CA SER A 107 -15.53 -0.33 6.53
C SER A 107 -14.26 -0.64 5.73
N THR A 108 -13.38 -1.47 6.28
CA THR A 108 -12.27 -2.13 5.58
C THR A 108 -12.70 -3.44 4.89
N GLN A 109 -13.96 -3.85 5.00
CA GLN A 109 -14.46 -5.11 4.44
C GLN A 109 -14.69 -4.99 2.93
N ILE A 110 -14.05 -5.84 2.14
CA ILE A 110 -14.29 -5.89 0.69
C ILE A 110 -15.62 -6.57 0.38
N SER A 111 -16.45 -5.92 -0.43
CA SER A 111 -17.77 -6.44 -0.83
C SER A 111 -17.64 -7.70 -1.69
N SER A 112 -18.51 -8.68 -1.47
CA SER A 112 -18.64 -9.85 -2.34
C SER A 112 -19.10 -9.51 -3.77
N LYS A 113 -19.52 -8.27 -4.04
CA LYS A 113 -19.82 -7.79 -5.39
C LYS A 113 -18.57 -7.39 -6.18
N VAL A 114 -17.42 -7.28 -5.53
CA VAL A 114 -16.13 -7.02 -6.20
C VAL A 114 -15.50 -8.36 -6.55
N GLU A 115 -15.33 -8.64 -7.84
CA GLU A 115 -14.72 -9.89 -8.29
C GLU A 115 -13.20 -9.89 -8.09
N ASN A 116 -12.54 -8.75 -8.34
CA ASN A 116 -11.09 -8.59 -8.19
C ASN A 116 -10.77 -7.30 -7.45
N ALA A 117 -9.96 -7.37 -6.40
CA ALA A 117 -9.55 -6.22 -5.60
C ALA A 117 -8.03 -6.20 -5.52
N PHE A 118 -7.42 -5.18 -6.12
CA PHE A 118 -5.97 -5.03 -6.24
C PHE A 118 -5.52 -3.73 -5.59
N GLN A 119 -4.57 -3.83 -4.67
CA GLN A 119 -4.04 -2.68 -3.94
C GLN A 119 -2.51 -2.72 -3.93
N ALA A 120 -1.87 -1.68 -4.46
CA ALA A 120 -0.43 -1.47 -4.32
C ALA A 120 -0.15 -0.65 -3.05
N LEU A 121 0.79 -1.05 -2.21
CA LEU A 121 1.05 -0.46 -0.89
C LEU A 121 2.50 -0.02 -0.75
N SER A 122 2.72 1.09 -0.04
CA SER A 122 4.05 1.63 0.22
C SER A 122 4.63 1.12 1.54
N LEU A 123 5.85 0.57 1.50
CA LEU A 123 6.57 0.07 2.68
C LEU A 123 7.20 1.19 3.50
N ASP A 124 7.69 2.24 2.85
CA ASP A 124 8.58 3.23 3.46
C ASP A 124 7.91 4.56 3.79
N GLU A 125 6.58 4.65 3.72
CA GLU A 125 5.84 5.87 4.08
C GLU A 125 5.83 6.08 5.60
N PRO A 126 6.54 7.11 6.12
CA PRO A 126 6.75 7.25 7.56
C PRO A 126 5.66 8.07 8.25
N ARG A 127 4.77 8.75 7.52
CA ARG A 127 3.75 9.63 8.13
C ARG A 127 2.62 8.79 8.72
N GLY A 128 2.38 8.93 10.03
CA GLY A 128 1.22 8.31 10.68
C GLY A 128 -0.10 8.76 10.06
N SER A 129 -0.13 10.01 9.56
CA SER A 129 -1.24 10.58 8.81
C SER A 129 -1.54 9.90 7.46
N PHE A 130 -0.63 9.04 6.99
CA PHE A 130 -0.78 8.24 5.79
C PHE A 130 -0.89 6.77 6.15
N ARG A 131 -1.50 6.41 7.29
CA ARG A 131 -1.75 4.99 7.61
C ARG A 131 -2.56 4.31 6.47
N PRO A 132 -2.12 3.16 5.96
CA PRO A 132 -2.82 2.49 4.86
C PRO A 132 -4.13 1.88 5.34
N ALA A 133 -5.18 2.02 4.54
CA ALA A 133 -6.44 1.32 4.70
C ALA A 133 -6.37 0.00 3.91
N LEU A 134 -6.01 -1.08 4.61
CA LEU A 134 -6.02 -2.42 4.06
C LEU A 134 -7.45 -2.98 4.00
N TRP A 135 -7.74 -3.75 2.96
CA TRP A 135 -8.96 -4.53 2.87
C TRP A 135 -8.87 -5.85 3.63
N GLU A 136 -9.99 -6.28 4.22
CA GLU A 136 -10.16 -7.62 4.76
C GLU A 136 -11.25 -8.38 4.00
N ARG A 137 -11.02 -9.69 3.79
CA ARG A 137 -11.99 -10.59 3.13
C ARG A 137 -12.63 -11.50 4.18
N LEU A 138 -13.85 -11.17 4.61
CA LEU A 138 -14.59 -11.99 5.56
C LEU A 138 -14.87 -13.41 5.03
N GLU A 139 -15.00 -14.40 5.92
CA GLU A 139 -15.15 -15.83 5.58
C GLU A 139 -16.29 -16.15 4.60
N GLY A 140 -17.35 -15.34 4.58
CA GLY A 140 -18.47 -15.48 3.65
C GLY A 140 -18.15 -15.03 2.21
N ASN A 141 -17.09 -14.25 2.01
CA ASN A 141 -16.67 -13.77 0.70
C ASN A 141 -15.62 -14.70 0.09
N LYS A 142 -16.10 -15.71 -0.66
CA LYS A 142 -15.23 -16.68 -1.37
C LYS A 142 -15.00 -16.34 -2.84
N VAL A 143 -15.63 -15.28 -3.33
CA VAL A 143 -15.65 -14.92 -4.76
C VAL A 143 -14.60 -13.87 -5.11
N THR A 144 -14.30 -12.94 -4.18
CA THR A 144 -13.34 -11.88 -4.43
C THR A 144 -11.91 -12.42 -4.48
N ASN A 145 -11.23 -12.24 -5.61
CA ASN A 145 -9.79 -12.35 -5.75
C ASN A 145 -9.14 -11.07 -5.20
N LEU A 146 -8.81 -11.08 -3.90
CA LEU A 146 -8.12 -10.00 -3.21
C LEU A 146 -6.60 -10.19 -3.35
N ARG A 147 -5.87 -9.13 -3.71
CA ARG A 147 -4.40 -9.08 -3.67
C ARG A 147 -3.94 -7.70 -3.21
N GLN A 148 -3.20 -7.66 -2.11
CA GLN A 148 -2.63 -6.42 -1.57
C GLN A 148 -1.10 -6.55 -1.57
N VAL A 149 -0.40 -5.75 -2.37
CA VAL A 149 1.03 -5.97 -2.65
C VAL A 149 1.88 -4.80 -2.19
N TRP A 150 2.88 -5.09 -1.37
CA TRP A 150 3.83 -4.14 -0.79
C TRP A 150 5.03 -3.90 -1.71
N PHE A 151 5.35 -2.63 -1.95
CA PHE A 151 6.42 -2.13 -2.81
C PHE A 151 7.38 -1.23 -2.01
N PRO A 152 8.66 -1.10 -2.43
CA PRO A 152 9.57 -0.13 -1.84
C PRO A 152 9.07 1.31 -2.07
N GLY A 153 9.49 2.24 -1.23
CA GLY A 153 9.19 3.66 -1.35
C GLY A 153 8.02 4.16 -0.51
N SER A 154 7.84 5.48 -0.51
CA SER A 154 6.75 6.18 0.20
C SER A 154 5.47 6.27 -0.65
N HIS A 155 4.43 6.93 -0.12
CA HIS A 155 3.12 7.02 -0.76
C HIS A 155 3.18 7.47 -2.23
N ALA A 156 3.91 8.56 -2.51
CA ALA A 156 4.06 9.10 -3.87
C ALA A 156 5.09 8.36 -4.73
N ASN A 157 6.00 7.57 -4.12
CA ASN A 157 6.81 6.63 -4.90
C ASN A 157 5.96 5.48 -5.45
N VAL A 158 4.99 4.99 -4.68
CA VAL A 158 4.10 3.89 -5.09
C VAL A 158 2.94 4.38 -5.95
N GLY A 159 2.30 5.49 -5.59
CA GLY A 159 1.15 6.06 -6.31
C GLY A 159 1.51 6.96 -7.49
N GLY A 160 2.77 7.39 -7.59
CA GLY A 160 3.20 8.44 -8.53
C GLY A 160 3.06 9.85 -7.95
N GLY A 161 3.69 10.83 -8.61
CA GLY A 161 3.66 12.24 -8.20
C GLY A 161 5.02 12.91 -7.99
N TRP A 162 6.11 12.14 -8.03
CA TRP A 162 7.48 12.65 -8.09
C TRP A 162 7.99 12.76 -9.53
N HIS A 163 9.06 13.50 -9.79
CA HIS A 163 9.68 13.48 -11.13
C HIS A 163 10.41 12.16 -11.40
N ASP A 164 11.07 11.60 -10.39
CA ASP A 164 11.50 10.19 -10.42
C ASP A 164 10.25 9.29 -10.31
N GLN A 165 9.92 8.62 -11.41
CA GLN A 165 8.77 7.70 -11.53
C GLN A 165 9.17 6.22 -11.52
N GLN A 166 10.42 5.88 -11.20
CA GLN A 166 10.93 4.52 -11.39
C GLN A 166 10.17 3.46 -10.59
N ILE A 167 9.86 3.74 -9.32
CA ILE A 167 9.05 2.86 -8.46
C ILE A 167 7.57 2.90 -8.89
N ALA A 168 7.04 4.07 -9.24
CA ALA A 168 5.65 4.23 -9.66
C ALA A 168 5.36 3.45 -10.96
N ASN A 169 6.34 3.39 -11.86
CA ASN A 169 6.25 2.61 -13.09
C ASN A 169 6.19 1.10 -12.79
N ILE A 170 6.83 0.62 -11.71
CA ILE A 170 6.72 -0.79 -11.28
C ILE A 170 5.32 -1.10 -10.80
N THR A 171 4.76 -0.25 -9.94
CA THR A 171 3.43 -0.45 -9.36
C THR A 171 2.36 -0.33 -10.44
N LEU A 172 2.54 0.59 -11.40
CA LEU A 172 1.71 0.71 -12.59
C LEU A 172 1.78 -0.54 -13.45
N ALA A 173 2.98 -1.02 -13.78
CA ALA A 173 3.17 -2.24 -14.57
C ALA A 173 2.52 -3.45 -13.91
N TRP A 174 2.69 -3.61 -12.58
CA TRP A 174 2.04 -4.67 -11.81
C TRP A 174 0.51 -4.56 -11.89
N MET A 175 -0.04 -3.35 -11.75
CA MET A 175 -1.49 -3.14 -11.84
C MET A 175 -2.03 -3.42 -13.25
N CYS A 176 -1.30 -2.98 -14.29
CA CYS A 176 -1.62 -3.26 -15.68
C CYS A 176 -1.65 -4.76 -15.93
N ASP A 177 -0.67 -5.51 -15.43
CA ASP A 177 -0.66 -6.97 -15.48
C ASP A 177 -1.94 -7.55 -14.86
N GLN A 178 -2.27 -7.15 -13.62
CA GLN A 178 -3.47 -7.66 -12.93
C GLN A 178 -4.75 -7.41 -13.74
N LEU A 179 -4.90 -6.21 -14.30
CA LEU A 179 -6.08 -5.81 -15.06
C LEU A 179 -6.14 -6.42 -16.47
N THR A 180 -4.98 -6.65 -17.11
CA THR A 180 -4.91 -7.29 -18.42
C THR A 180 -5.41 -8.73 -18.36
N THR A 181 -5.19 -9.45 -17.25
CA THR A 181 -5.77 -10.78 -17.04
C THR A 181 -7.32 -10.79 -17.03
N LEU A 182 -7.95 -9.62 -16.89
CA LEU A 182 -9.40 -9.42 -16.88
C LEU A 182 -9.93 -8.87 -18.21
N GLY A 183 -9.07 -8.71 -19.22
CA GLY A 183 -9.43 -8.17 -20.54
C GLY A 183 -9.39 -6.63 -20.61
N VAL A 184 -8.73 -5.95 -19.66
CA VAL A 184 -8.46 -4.51 -19.78
C VAL A 184 -7.27 -4.29 -20.69
N GLU A 185 -7.46 -3.53 -21.76
CA GLU A 185 -6.39 -3.17 -22.69
C GLU A 185 -5.79 -1.81 -22.34
N PHE A 186 -4.47 -1.71 -22.44
CA PHE A 186 -3.73 -0.47 -22.22
C PHE A 186 -3.14 0.04 -23.54
N SER A 187 -3.10 1.36 -23.70
CA SER A 187 -2.49 1.97 -24.88
C SER A 187 -0.98 1.74 -24.86
N GLN A 188 -0.49 0.85 -25.74
CA GLN A 188 0.94 0.58 -25.89
C GLN A 188 1.75 1.87 -26.06
N ARG A 189 1.29 2.78 -26.93
CA ARG A 189 1.92 4.08 -27.14
C ARG A 189 2.08 4.90 -25.84
N ARG A 190 1.12 4.84 -24.91
CA ARG A 190 1.23 5.54 -23.62
C ARG A 190 2.20 4.82 -22.69
N LEU A 191 2.18 3.49 -22.65
CA LEU A 191 3.12 2.70 -21.85
C LEU A 191 4.56 2.92 -22.32
N ASP A 192 4.80 2.89 -23.63
CA ASP A 192 6.10 3.20 -24.24
C ASP A 192 6.54 4.60 -23.84
N ARG A 193 5.65 5.59 -23.95
CA ARG A 193 5.97 6.96 -23.55
C ARG A 193 6.38 7.07 -22.09
N ILE A 194 5.66 6.44 -21.17
CA ILE A 194 5.99 6.45 -19.73
C ILE A 194 7.36 5.81 -19.49
N PHE A 195 7.65 4.68 -20.16
CA PHE A 195 8.93 4.01 -20.08
C PHE A 195 10.09 4.90 -20.60
N ILE A 196 9.91 5.51 -21.78
CA ILE A 196 10.88 6.41 -22.37
C ILE A 196 11.09 7.66 -21.50
N ASP A 197 10.02 8.27 -21.00
CA ASP A 197 10.11 9.45 -20.13
C ASP A 197 10.91 9.13 -18.85
N GLY A 198 10.78 7.92 -18.31
CA GLY A 198 11.63 7.42 -17.22
C GLY A 198 13.11 7.30 -17.60
N LEU A 199 13.42 6.78 -18.80
CA LEU A 199 14.80 6.72 -19.30
C LEU A 199 15.41 8.12 -19.48
N ARG A 200 14.63 9.05 -20.06
CA ARG A 200 15.05 10.45 -20.24
C ARG A 200 15.33 11.12 -18.91
N TYR A 201 14.49 10.88 -17.91
CA TYR A 201 14.73 11.38 -16.56
C TYR A 201 16.04 10.84 -16.00
N ASN A 202 16.30 9.53 -16.07
CA ASN A 202 17.56 8.95 -15.57
C ASN A 202 18.80 9.46 -16.31
N ALA A 203 18.70 9.69 -17.62
CA ALA A 203 19.79 10.24 -18.41
C ALA A 203 20.10 11.70 -18.04
N ALA A 204 19.07 12.50 -17.72
CA ALA A 204 19.25 13.88 -17.29
C ALA A 204 19.72 14.00 -15.82
N HIS A 205 19.28 13.06 -14.97
CA HIS A 205 19.49 13.04 -13.52
C HIS A 205 20.16 11.73 -13.08
N PRO A 206 21.43 11.50 -13.46
CA PRO A 206 22.13 10.24 -13.16
C PRO A 206 22.44 10.06 -11.68
N TYR A 207 22.44 11.15 -10.90
CA TYR A 207 22.67 11.14 -9.46
C TYR A 207 21.42 11.59 -8.71
N PRO A 208 21.36 11.43 -7.38
CA PRO A 208 20.17 11.84 -6.66
C PRO A 208 20.31 13.28 -6.24
N TYR A 209 19.24 14.04 -6.37
CA TYR A 209 19.10 15.26 -5.62
C TYR A 209 18.75 14.93 -4.16
N ILE A 210 19.61 15.33 -3.22
CA ILE A 210 19.31 15.26 -1.79
C ILE A 210 18.93 16.68 -1.35
N PRO A 211 17.67 16.93 -0.95
CA PRO A 211 17.30 18.25 -0.47
C PRO A 211 18.18 18.61 0.73
N PRO A 212 18.71 19.85 0.80
CA PRO A 212 19.45 20.30 1.98
C PRO A 212 18.57 20.07 3.20
N SER A 213 19.13 19.49 4.26
CA SER A 213 18.37 19.00 5.41
C SER A 213 17.51 20.11 6.01
N SER A 214 16.25 20.22 5.58
CA SER A 214 15.27 21.14 6.17
C SER A 214 14.87 20.66 7.57
N MET A 215 15.16 19.39 7.90
CA MET A 215 14.95 18.79 9.22
C MET A 215 16.19 18.90 10.11
N SER A 216 16.30 20.03 10.79
CA SER A 216 16.87 20.02 12.14
C SER A 216 15.72 19.82 13.13
N ILE A 217 15.29 18.58 13.39
CA ILE A 217 14.45 18.32 14.58
C ILE A 217 15.36 18.63 15.77
N PRO A 218 15.06 19.67 16.58
CA PRO A 218 15.88 19.97 17.73
C PRO A 218 15.98 18.73 18.63
N LYS A 219 17.20 18.35 19.02
CA LYS A 219 17.46 17.11 19.79
C LYS A 219 16.60 16.97 21.06
N PHE A 220 16.05 18.06 21.59
CA PHE A 220 15.16 18.08 22.74
C PHE A 220 13.70 17.65 22.46
N LEU A 221 13.27 17.60 21.18
CA LEU A 221 11.93 17.10 20.81
C LEU A 221 11.89 15.58 20.60
N TRP A 222 13.05 14.93 20.39
CA TRP A 222 13.17 13.47 20.25
C TRP A 222 12.53 12.66 21.39
N PRO A 223 12.68 13.03 22.68
CA PRO A 223 12.04 12.32 23.79
C PRO A 223 10.51 12.48 23.85
N PHE A 224 9.97 13.53 23.22
CA PHE A 224 8.53 13.81 23.20
C PHE A 224 7.82 13.16 21.99
N LEU A 225 8.53 12.96 20.87
CA LEU A 225 8.01 12.28 19.67
C LEU A 225 8.05 10.74 19.75
N LEU A 226 8.81 10.15 20.68
CA LEU A 226 9.00 8.69 20.84
C LEU A 226 8.25 8.08 22.04
N LYS A 227 7.24 8.75 22.58
CA LYS A 227 6.82 8.48 23.95
C LYS A 227 5.68 7.48 24.13
N HIS A 228 5.76 6.28 23.56
CA HIS A 228 4.87 5.18 23.97
C HIS A 228 5.61 3.84 24.17
N ARG A 229 5.58 3.36 25.42
CA ARG A 229 6.10 2.06 25.87
C ARG A 229 4.93 1.06 25.87
N HIS A 230 5.09 -0.08 25.21
CA HIS A 230 4.16 -1.22 25.23
C HIS A 230 4.80 -2.42 25.95
N PRO A 231 4.02 -3.37 26.51
CA PRO A 231 4.54 -4.43 27.40
C PRO A 231 5.33 -5.53 26.66
N ALA A 232 6.04 -6.36 27.44
CA ALA A 232 7.07 -7.28 26.98
C ALA A 232 6.55 -8.57 26.27
N PRO A 233 7.32 -9.12 25.31
CA PRO A 233 6.97 -10.32 24.54
C PRO A 233 7.20 -11.68 25.26
N LYS A 234 6.58 -12.73 24.70
CA LYS A 234 6.42 -14.09 25.25
C LYS A 234 7.58 -15.06 24.86
N PRO A 235 7.75 -16.21 25.56
CA PRO A 235 9.08 -16.78 25.87
C PRO A 235 9.83 -17.65 24.82
N TRP A 236 9.36 -17.86 23.60
CA TRP A 236 9.83 -19.01 22.79
C TRP A 236 10.74 -18.69 21.58
N ALA A 237 11.48 -17.57 21.62
CA ALA A 237 11.95 -16.88 20.41
C ALA A 237 13.49 -16.65 20.26
N LYS A 238 14.15 -17.26 19.25
CA LYS A 238 15.60 -17.09 18.91
C LYS A 238 15.87 -16.81 17.40
N SER A 239 16.75 -15.81 17.17
CA SER A 239 17.06 -15.10 15.90
C SER A 239 18.09 -15.72 14.93
N PRO A 240 18.17 -15.21 13.68
CA PRO A 240 19.35 -15.23 12.81
C PRO A 240 19.98 -13.82 12.55
N THR A 241 21.17 -13.81 11.95
CA THR A 241 22.09 -12.65 11.81
C THR A 241 22.26 -12.19 10.35
N ILE A 242 22.41 -10.88 10.09
CA ILE A 242 22.70 -10.27 8.77
C ILE A 242 23.97 -9.40 8.83
N CYS A 243 24.78 -9.40 7.75
CA CYS A 243 26.07 -8.71 7.64
C CYS A 243 25.98 -7.18 7.42
N PRO A 244 26.96 -6.39 7.91
CA PRO A 244 26.98 -4.93 7.74
C PRO A 244 27.58 -4.49 6.38
N PRO A 245 27.11 -3.36 5.80
CA PRO A 245 27.62 -2.84 4.52
C PRO A 245 28.79 -1.84 4.64
N PRO A 246 29.58 -1.63 3.57
CA PRO A 246 30.68 -0.65 3.50
C PRO A 246 30.20 0.79 3.17
N SER A 247 30.98 1.81 3.58
CA SER A 247 30.72 3.22 3.24
C SER A 247 31.37 3.63 1.91
N ARG A 248 30.62 4.32 1.04
CA ARG A 248 31.14 5.04 -0.14
C ARG A 248 30.60 6.47 -0.15
N SER A 249 31.41 7.42 -0.60
CA SER A 249 30.96 8.79 -0.92
C SER A 249 30.05 8.75 -2.14
N GLN A 250 28.83 9.28 -2.01
CA GLN A 250 27.87 9.36 -3.12
C GLN A 250 28.02 10.69 -3.85
N THR A 251 28.02 10.64 -5.18
CA THR A 251 27.82 11.82 -6.03
C THR A 251 26.35 12.22 -5.99
N ILE A 252 26.05 13.52 -5.91
CA ILE A 252 24.70 14.07 -5.80
C ILE A 252 24.47 15.15 -6.86
N ASP A 253 23.24 15.28 -7.33
CA ASP A 253 22.82 16.39 -8.19
C ASP A 253 22.63 17.66 -7.34
N THR A 254 22.92 18.82 -7.94
CA THR A 254 22.92 20.11 -7.24
C THR A 254 21.53 20.68 -7.02
N GLU A 255 20.58 20.36 -7.89
CA GLU A 255 19.21 20.89 -7.88
C GLU A 255 18.19 19.79 -8.12
N ASP A 256 16.97 19.97 -7.59
CA ASP A 256 15.86 19.08 -7.87
C ASP A 256 15.33 19.29 -9.28
N CYS A 257 14.73 18.26 -9.85
CA CYS A 257 14.02 18.42 -11.11
C CYS A 257 12.83 19.37 -10.92
N SER A 258 12.81 20.46 -11.69
CA SER A 258 11.79 21.51 -11.62
C SER A 258 10.53 21.18 -12.47
N GLY A 259 10.57 20.04 -13.18
CA GLY A 259 9.61 19.69 -14.24
C GLY A 259 9.72 20.55 -15.50
N LYS A 260 10.60 21.56 -15.51
CA LYS A 260 10.91 22.41 -16.67
C LYS A 260 12.27 22.09 -17.28
N ASP A 261 13.01 21.18 -16.68
CA ASP A 261 14.35 20.82 -17.12
C ASP A 261 14.28 20.12 -18.47
N HIS A 262 15.27 20.38 -19.31
CA HIS A 262 15.33 19.76 -20.62
C HIS A 262 15.89 18.34 -20.48
N HIS A 263 15.02 17.33 -20.56
CA HIS A 263 15.46 15.95 -20.60
C HIS A 263 15.91 15.57 -22.02
N PRO A 264 17.01 14.80 -22.17
CA PRO A 264 17.56 14.46 -23.47
C PRO A 264 16.58 13.63 -24.30
N GLU A 265 16.61 13.86 -25.61
CA GLU A 265 15.95 13.01 -26.59
C GLU A 265 16.93 11.93 -27.06
N GLY A 266 16.44 10.73 -27.30
CA GLY A 266 17.29 9.62 -27.74
C GLY A 266 16.53 8.32 -27.88
N THR A 267 17.17 7.34 -28.51
CA THR A 267 16.69 5.95 -28.49
C THR A 267 16.82 5.37 -27.08
N PRO A 268 16.04 4.33 -26.72
CA PRO A 268 16.18 3.67 -25.41
C PRO A 268 17.61 3.25 -25.08
N GLN A 269 18.35 2.77 -26.08
CA GLN A 269 19.73 2.34 -25.93
C GLN A 269 20.65 3.52 -25.58
N GLN A 270 20.55 4.64 -26.31
CA GLN A 270 21.33 5.84 -26.03
C GLN A 270 21.05 6.38 -24.62
N LEU A 271 19.77 6.53 -24.28
CA LEU A 271 19.36 7.02 -22.96
C LEU A 271 19.82 6.10 -21.81
N TRP A 272 19.97 4.81 -22.08
CA TRP A 272 20.48 3.83 -21.10
C TRP A 272 22.00 3.91 -20.93
N GLU A 273 22.73 4.17 -22.01
CA GLU A 273 24.20 4.31 -21.99
C GLU A 273 24.63 5.63 -21.32
N ASP A 274 23.85 6.70 -21.49
CA ASP A 274 24.18 8.06 -21.05
C ASP A 274 24.04 8.30 -19.53
N GLY A 275 23.25 7.49 -18.82
CA GLY A 275 23.07 7.62 -17.37
C GLY A 275 23.07 6.25 -16.69
N PRO A 276 23.97 5.95 -15.72
CA PRO A 276 23.95 4.66 -15.03
C PRO A 276 22.61 4.51 -14.31
N PRO A 277 21.70 3.63 -14.77
CA PRO A 277 20.32 3.78 -14.39
C PRO A 277 20.13 3.20 -12.99
N ARG A 278 19.60 4.01 -12.07
CA ARG A 278 18.80 3.50 -10.96
C ARG A 278 17.44 3.06 -11.51
N SER A 279 17.50 2.06 -12.37
CA SER A 279 16.33 1.48 -12.99
C SER A 279 15.51 0.70 -11.98
N TRP A 280 14.20 0.69 -12.22
CA TRP A 280 13.31 -0.26 -11.58
C TRP A 280 13.32 -0.10 -10.04
N ALA A 281 13.62 -1.18 -9.31
CA ALA A 281 13.58 -1.23 -7.86
C ALA A 281 14.58 -0.32 -7.15
N LEU A 282 15.51 0.31 -7.87
CA LEU A 282 16.60 1.13 -7.31
C LEU A 282 16.35 2.64 -7.40
N GLY A 283 15.21 3.06 -7.96
CA GLY A 283 14.82 4.47 -8.04
C GLY A 283 14.86 5.20 -6.70
N GLN A 284 15.00 6.52 -6.72
CA GLN A 284 15.11 7.32 -5.51
C GLN A 284 13.83 7.22 -4.66
N THR A 285 13.99 7.03 -3.35
CA THR A 285 12.88 7.16 -2.40
C THR A 285 13.03 8.46 -1.64
N ARG A 286 11.94 9.23 -1.53
CA ARG A 286 11.97 10.56 -0.92
C ARG A 286 11.25 10.57 0.40
N TYR A 287 11.89 11.22 1.36
CA TYR A 287 11.26 11.57 2.61
C TYR A 287 10.17 12.62 2.34
N PRO A 288 8.96 12.47 2.92
CA PRO A 288 7.90 13.43 2.69
C PRO A 288 8.29 14.81 3.21
N ASP A 289 8.17 15.82 2.35
CA ASP A 289 8.41 17.22 2.68
C ASP A 289 7.25 17.77 3.53
N GLY A 290 7.54 18.13 4.79
CA GLY A 290 6.59 18.85 5.63
C GLY A 290 6.55 18.37 7.07
N TRP A 291 7.25 19.08 7.96
CA TRP A 291 7.25 18.81 9.40
C TRP A 291 5.85 18.78 10.03
N VAL A 292 4.89 19.57 9.51
CA VAL A 292 3.50 19.58 9.99
C VAL A 292 2.83 18.23 9.79
N THR A 293 3.14 17.52 8.70
CA THR A 293 2.57 16.19 8.43
C THR A 293 3.20 15.09 9.27
N LEU A 294 4.43 15.29 9.76
CA LEU A 294 5.13 14.41 10.71
C LEU A 294 4.76 14.70 12.17
N ALA A 295 4.32 15.93 12.49
CA ALA A 295 3.80 16.29 13.81
C ALA A 295 2.54 15.49 14.19
N ALA A 296 1.86 14.90 13.20
CA ALA A 296 0.79 13.92 13.35
C ALA A 296 1.25 12.52 13.82
N GLY A 297 2.55 12.34 14.09
CA GLY A 297 3.14 11.06 14.43
C GLY A 297 3.78 10.34 13.24
N THR A 298 4.64 9.37 13.54
CA THR A 298 5.32 8.52 12.56
C THR A 298 4.89 7.07 12.70
N ILE A 299 4.84 6.34 11.60
CA ILE A 299 4.48 4.91 11.56
C ILE A 299 5.53 4.10 10.82
N VAL A 300 5.72 2.85 11.21
CA VAL A 300 6.39 1.82 10.42
C VAL A 300 5.33 0.82 9.97
N ARG A 301 5.26 0.57 8.67
CA ARG A 301 4.16 -0.20 8.06
C ARG A 301 4.56 -1.67 7.94
N HIS A 302 4.34 -2.45 9.00
CA HIS A 302 4.64 -3.87 9.00
C HIS A 302 3.52 -4.68 8.31
N PRO A 303 3.80 -5.32 7.16
CA PRO A 303 2.81 -6.19 6.51
C PRO A 303 2.29 -7.25 7.48
N GLY A 304 0.99 -7.55 7.42
CA GLY A 304 0.33 -8.55 8.26
C GLY A 304 0.14 -8.16 9.73
N CYS A 305 0.51 -6.94 10.14
CA CYS A 305 0.42 -6.49 11.54
C CYS A 305 -0.64 -5.42 11.78
N PHE A 306 -1.53 -5.16 10.81
CA PHE A 306 -2.53 -4.11 10.91
C PHE A 306 -3.78 -4.58 11.65
N MET A 307 -4.22 -3.75 12.60
CA MET A 307 -5.48 -3.93 13.32
C MET A 307 -6.63 -3.21 12.61
N ARG A 308 -7.86 -3.66 12.88
CA ARG A 308 -9.06 -2.92 12.53
C ARG A 308 -9.01 -1.55 13.20
N VAL A 309 -9.60 -0.58 12.54
CA VAL A 309 -9.67 0.80 13.02
C VAL A 309 -11.09 1.05 13.51
N ASN A 310 -11.22 1.67 14.68
CA ASN A 310 -12.50 2.14 15.16
C ASN A 310 -12.95 3.33 14.28
N PRO A 311 -14.11 3.26 13.60
CA PRO A 311 -14.55 4.31 12.67
C PRO A 311 -14.85 5.64 13.37
N ASP A 312 -15.15 5.61 14.68
CA ASP A 312 -15.51 6.81 15.45
C ASP A 312 -14.26 7.56 15.92
N THR A 313 -13.25 6.81 16.40
CA THR A 313 -12.03 7.39 16.99
C THR A 313 -10.82 7.39 16.05
N ASN A 314 -10.87 6.64 14.95
CA ASN A 314 -9.74 6.31 14.08
C ASN A 314 -8.54 5.65 14.79
N ALA A 315 -8.74 5.14 16.01
CA ALA A 315 -7.72 4.41 16.75
C ALA A 315 -7.75 2.92 16.40
N ASP A 316 -6.60 2.26 16.50
CA ASP A 316 -6.50 0.81 16.36
C ASP A 316 -7.34 0.12 17.45
N THR A 317 -8.03 -0.94 17.05
CA THR A 317 -8.65 -1.87 18.00
C THR A 317 -7.66 -2.98 18.36
N ASP A 318 -8.09 -3.88 19.25
CA ASP A 318 -7.39 -5.12 19.56
C ASP A 318 -7.72 -6.26 18.56
N GLU A 319 -8.53 -5.98 17.54
CA GLU A 319 -8.94 -6.97 16.55
C GLU A 319 -8.07 -6.89 15.28
N PRO A 320 -7.37 -7.96 14.88
CA PRO A 320 -6.59 -7.97 13.65
C PRO A 320 -7.47 -7.97 12.40
N LEU A 321 -6.95 -7.39 11.31
CA LEU A 321 -7.54 -7.59 9.99
C LEU A 321 -7.39 -9.05 9.55
N LEU A 322 -8.42 -9.58 8.89
CA LEU A 322 -8.47 -11.00 8.52
C LEU A 322 -8.38 -11.18 6.99
N ASN A 323 -7.70 -12.26 6.55
CA ASN A 323 -7.63 -12.67 5.15
C ASN A 323 -7.27 -11.52 4.18
N THR A 324 -6.26 -10.74 4.53
CA THR A 324 -5.84 -9.55 3.76
C THR A 324 -5.15 -9.91 2.42
N ASP A 325 -4.71 -11.16 2.22
CA ASP A 325 -3.91 -11.61 1.06
C ASP A 325 -2.77 -10.63 0.72
N GLU A 326 -2.07 -10.20 1.77
CA GLU A 326 -0.89 -9.35 1.63
C GLU A 326 0.29 -10.12 1.02
N ARG A 327 1.02 -9.47 0.12
CA ARG A 327 2.20 -10.01 -0.56
C ARG A 327 3.28 -8.95 -0.68
N VAL A 328 4.52 -9.37 -0.85
CA VAL A 328 5.65 -8.44 -1.06
C VAL A 328 6.17 -8.60 -2.48
N HIS A 329 6.26 -7.51 -3.24
CA HIS A 329 6.72 -7.54 -4.62
C HIS A 329 8.22 -7.88 -4.73
N SER A 330 8.63 -8.49 -5.85
CA SER A 330 10.03 -8.88 -6.10
C SER A 330 11.00 -7.71 -6.11
N SER A 331 10.53 -6.50 -6.43
CA SER A 331 11.33 -5.27 -6.36
C SER A 331 11.92 -5.02 -4.96
N VAL A 332 11.25 -5.44 -3.89
CA VAL A 332 11.79 -5.33 -2.52
C VAL A 332 13.05 -6.18 -2.37
N ARG A 333 13.02 -7.43 -2.84
CA ARG A 333 14.19 -8.32 -2.81
C ARG A 333 15.32 -7.76 -3.65
N VAL A 334 15.02 -7.27 -4.85
CA VAL A 334 16.03 -6.70 -5.76
C VAL A 334 16.70 -5.50 -5.11
N ARG A 335 15.92 -4.58 -4.52
CA ARG A 335 16.47 -3.42 -3.81
C ARG A 335 17.36 -3.84 -2.64
N LEU A 336 16.98 -4.84 -1.85
CA LEU A 336 17.82 -5.38 -0.77
C LEU A 336 19.11 -6.01 -1.29
N SER A 337 19.02 -6.90 -2.29
CA SER A 337 20.16 -7.62 -2.86
C SER A 337 21.16 -6.69 -3.54
N CYS A 338 20.68 -5.67 -4.22
CA CYS A 338 21.52 -4.66 -4.87
C CYS A 338 21.97 -3.54 -3.93
N GLN A 339 21.69 -3.64 -2.63
CA GLN A 339 21.98 -2.58 -1.63
C GLN A 339 21.44 -1.21 -2.06
N GLY A 340 20.24 -1.21 -2.64
CA GLY A 340 19.56 0.00 -3.07
C GLY A 340 19.42 1.00 -1.92
N MET A 341 19.35 2.27 -2.28
CA MET A 341 19.43 3.36 -1.31
C MET A 341 18.12 3.55 -0.54
N GLY A 342 18.20 4.05 0.68
CA GLY A 342 17.05 4.41 1.50
C GLY A 342 16.55 5.82 1.20
N MET A 343 15.69 6.33 2.08
CA MET A 343 15.07 7.65 1.92
C MET A 343 16.11 8.77 1.81
N ASP A 344 15.92 9.65 0.83
CA ASP A 344 16.83 10.72 0.41
C ASP A 344 18.27 10.23 0.19
N ASP A 345 18.44 8.95 -0.17
CA ASP A 345 19.70 8.25 -0.36
C ASP A 345 20.74 8.37 0.76
N ARG A 346 20.29 8.71 1.97
CA ARG A 346 21.18 8.96 3.12
C ARG A 346 21.98 7.74 3.57
N ARG A 347 21.49 6.54 3.26
CA ARG A 347 22.07 5.24 3.63
C ARG A 347 21.51 4.13 2.76
N ILE A 348 22.12 2.95 2.78
CA ILE A 348 21.53 1.74 2.21
C ILE A 348 20.16 1.48 2.84
N TRP A 349 19.21 1.04 2.03
CA TRP A 349 17.82 0.87 2.41
C TRP A 349 17.70 -0.16 3.54
N PRO A 350 17.28 0.28 4.74
CA PRO A 350 17.19 -0.62 5.89
C PRO A 350 15.90 -1.45 5.91
N CYS A 351 14.91 -1.12 5.05
CA CYS A 351 13.60 -1.76 4.97
C CYS A 351 13.00 -2.10 6.36
N PRO A 352 12.78 -1.10 7.22
CA PRO A 352 12.42 -1.36 8.62
C PRO A 352 11.12 -2.16 8.72
N SER A 353 10.17 -1.89 7.84
CA SER A 353 8.89 -2.59 7.69
C SER A 353 9.01 -4.13 7.58
N LEU A 354 10.13 -4.64 7.07
CA LEU A 354 10.40 -6.08 7.00
C LEU A 354 11.53 -6.53 7.91
N LEU A 355 12.59 -5.74 8.05
CA LEU A 355 13.86 -6.20 8.63
C LEU A 355 14.14 -5.63 10.02
N LYS A 356 13.26 -4.79 10.56
CA LYS A 356 13.45 -4.20 11.88
C LYS A 356 12.18 -4.25 12.70
N ASP A 357 12.25 -4.99 13.79
CA ASP A 357 11.24 -5.01 14.81
C ASP A 357 11.34 -3.79 15.74
N ASP A 358 10.27 -3.55 16.48
CA ASP A 358 10.09 -2.41 17.37
C ASP A 358 10.65 -2.62 18.79
N SER A 359 11.27 -3.78 19.05
CA SER A 359 11.92 -4.09 20.34
C SER A 359 13.18 -3.24 20.59
N GLY A 360 13.72 -2.62 19.55
CA GLY A 360 15.03 -1.94 19.60
C GLY A 360 16.22 -2.90 19.49
N THR A 361 15.97 -4.21 19.34
CA THR A 361 17.03 -5.23 19.16
C THR A 361 17.39 -5.47 17.68
N ASN A 362 16.74 -4.75 16.76
CA ASN A 362 16.94 -4.85 15.30
C ASN A 362 16.77 -6.28 14.78
N ARG A 363 15.80 -7.04 15.31
CA ARG A 363 15.45 -8.36 14.74
C ARG A 363 14.63 -8.16 13.46
N PRO A 364 14.79 -9.03 12.44
CA PRO A 364 13.92 -8.97 11.27
C PRO A 364 12.50 -9.41 11.61
N VAL A 365 11.50 -8.66 11.13
CA VAL A 365 10.06 -9.01 11.23
C VAL A 365 9.69 -10.08 10.22
N TRP A 366 10.33 -10.07 9.07
CA TRP A 366 10.13 -10.99 7.97
C TRP A 366 11.49 -11.52 7.51
N LYS A 367 11.59 -12.84 7.35
CA LYS A 367 12.78 -13.54 6.85
C LYS A 367 12.53 -14.00 5.43
N LEU A 368 13.57 -13.94 4.59
CA LEU A 368 13.51 -14.49 3.26
C LEU A 368 14.03 -15.93 3.29
N GLU A 369 13.17 -16.89 2.93
CA GLU A 369 13.51 -18.31 2.87
C GLU A 369 13.41 -18.84 1.45
N LYS A 370 14.30 -19.79 1.11
CA LYS A 370 14.11 -20.61 -0.09
C LYS A 370 13.00 -21.64 0.19
N GLY A 371 11.92 -21.59 -0.56
CA GLY A 371 10.78 -22.49 -0.43
C GLY A 371 9.89 -22.42 -1.65
N SER A 372 9.25 -23.54 -1.99
CA SER A 372 8.32 -23.58 -3.12
C SER A 372 7.07 -22.73 -2.73
N ALA A 373 6.84 -21.62 -3.44
CA ALA A 373 5.59 -20.87 -3.32
C ALA A 373 4.39 -21.64 -3.92
N ALA A 374 4.63 -22.85 -4.42
CA ALA A 374 3.71 -23.65 -5.23
C ALA A 374 3.02 -24.79 -4.45
N GLU A 375 3.54 -25.20 -3.28
CA GLU A 375 3.05 -26.41 -2.61
C GLU A 375 1.80 -26.27 -1.74
N VAL A 376 1.24 -25.07 -1.51
CA VAL A 376 0.07 -24.96 -0.62
C VAL A 376 -1.28 -24.83 -1.33
N GLU A 377 -1.39 -24.36 -2.58
CA GLU A 377 -2.74 -24.28 -3.21
C GLU A 377 -2.81 -24.06 -4.74
N ARG A 378 -1.69 -23.86 -5.43
CA ARG A 378 -1.70 -23.46 -6.86
C ARG A 378 -1.35 -24.58 -7.85
N ALA A 379 -1.01 -25.77 -7.35
CA ALA A 379 -0.51 -26.88 -8.15
C ALA A 379 -1.56 -27.56 -9.07
N THR A 380 -2.85 -27.19 -9.00
CA THR A 380 -3.92 -27.85 -9.78
C THR A 380 -4.68 -26.92 -10.73
N GLY A 381 -4.24 -25.66 -10.92
CA GLY A 381 -4.88 -24.71 -11.82
C GLY A 381 -4.11 -24.45 -13.14
N PRO A 382 -4.78 -24.00 -14.21
CA PRO A 382 -4.17 -23.67 -15.51
C PRO A 382 -3.09 -22.57 -15.47
N GLN A 383 -2.88 -21.93 -14.31
CA GLN A 383 -1.83 -20.92 -14.05
C GLN A 383 -0.40 -21.48 -14.00
N SER A 384 -0.20 -22.80 -13.79
CA SER A 384 1.16 -23.38 -13.85
C SER A 384 1.78 -23.32 -15.26
N VAL A 385 0.93 -23.23 -16.30
CA VAL A 385 1.32 -23.06 -17.70
C VAL A 385 1.69 -21.60 -18.04
N TRP A 386 1.36 -20.63 -17.17
CA TRP A 386 1.56 -19.20 -17.44
C TRP A 386 3.01 -18.72 -17.24
N TRP A 387 3.78 -19.32 -16.31
CA TRP A 387 5.14 -18.86 -15.99
C TRP A 387 6.13 -19.01 -17.16
N GLU A 388 5.98 -20.07 -17.97
CA GLU A 388 6.81 -20.26 -19.17
C GLU A 388 6.43 -19.29 -20.31
N LYS A 389 5.21 -18.74 -20.30
CA LYS A 389 4.70 -17.81 -21.32
C LYS A 389 5.06 -16.35 -21.03
N GLU A 390 5.07 -15.93 -19.76
CA GLU A 390 5.47 -14.56 -19.35
C GLU A 390 6.91 -14.21 -19.75
N LEU A 391 7.82 -15.17 -19.68
CA LEU A 391 9.23 -14.96 -20.05
C LEU A 391 9.47 -14.96 -21.55
N GLY A 392 8.44 -15.20 -22.39
CA GLY A 392 8.48 -15.00 -23.83
C GLY A 392 9.79 -15.46 -24.49
N ARG A 393 10.28 -16.67 -24.15
CA ARG A 393 11.58 -17.24 -24.57
C ARG A 393 11.67 -17.53 -26.07
N GLY A 394 11.07 -16.70 -26.91
CA GLY A 394 11.17 -16.81 -28.35
C GLY A 394 11.06 -15.52 -29.14
N HIS A 395 10.64 -14.36 -28.59
CA HIS A 395 10.22 -13.24 -29.46
C HIS A 395 10.69 -11.82 -29.09
N VAL A 396 11.54 -11.60 -28.09
CA VAL A 396 12.12 -10.26 -27.87
C VAL A 396 13.59 -10.42 -27.53
N GLY A 397 14.46 -9.78 -28.33
CA GLY A 397 15.93 -9.90 -28.32
C GLY A 397 16.63 -9.42 -27.06
N TYR A 398 16.23 -9.89 -25.89
CA TYR A 398 17.04 -9.86 -24.69
C TYR A 398 18.14 -10.91 -24.83
N ASN A 399 19.39 -10.47 -24.65
CA ASN A 399 20.53 -11.36 -24.64
C ASN A 399 20.33 -12.41 -23.53
N GLU A 400 20.28 -13.70 -23.89
CA GLU A 400 20.01 -14.82 -22.97
C GLU A 400 21.08 -14.96 -21.86
N ASP A 401 22.18 -14.21 -21.97
CA ASP A 401 23.32 -14.24 -21.06
C ASP A 401 23.21 -13.33 -19.82
N ILE A 402 22.15 -12.52 -19.67
CA ILE A 402 22.08 -11.55 -18.54
C ILE A 402 21.85 -12.26 -17.19
N TYR A 403 21.14 -13.39 -17.16
CA TYR A 403 21.00 -14.25 -15.98
C TYR A 403 20.46 -15.65 -16.36
N ARG A 404 21.23 -16.72 -16.13
CA ARG A 404 20.76 -18.09 -16.34
C ARG A 404 19.82 -18.51 -15.20
N PHE A 405 18.52 -18.31 -15.40
CA PHE A 405 17.50 -18.71 -14.44
C PHE A 405 17.47 -20.24 -14.29
N GLU A 406 17.82 -20.74 -13.10
CA GLU A 406 17.82 -22.15 -12.72
C GLU A 406 16.47 -22.58 -12.12
N LYS A 407 16.19 -23.89 -12.14
CA LYS A 407 15.01 -24.51 -11.53
C LYS A 407 15.07 -24.39 -10.00
N GLY A 408 14.72 -23.22 -9.48
CA GLY A 408 14.82 -22.87 -8.05
C GLY A 408 14.91 -21.37 -7.79
N ASP A 409 15.30 -20.55 -8.77
CA ASP A 409 15.54 -19.11 -8.57
C ASP A 409 14.27 -18.30 -8.25
N GLY A 410 13.09 -18.85 -8.57
CA GLY A 410 11.78 -18.31 -8.19
C GLY A 410 11.24 -18.78 -6.83
N GLN A 411 11.94 -19.69 -6.14
CA GLN A 411 11.46 -20.31 -4.91
C GLN A 411 11.83 -19.48 -3.67
N TRP A 412 11.37 -18.24 -3.60
CA TRP A 412 11.58 -17.39 -2.43
C TRP A 412 10.26 -16.97 -1.84
N ARG A 413 10.14 -17.09 -0.51
CA ARG A 413 8.98 -16.60 0.23
C ARG A 413 9.43 -15.76 1.43
N TRP A 414 8.62 -14.77 1.75
CA TRP A 414 8.73 -14.06 3.01
C TRP A 414 7.99 -14.86 4.09
N VAL A 415 8.70 -15.18 5.16
CA VAL A 415 8.15 -15.88 6.32
C VAL A 415 8.22 -14.93 7.50
N PHE A 416 7.09 -14.77 8.18
CA PHE A 416 7.03 -13.94 9.36
C PHE A 416 7.94 -14.51 10.44
N ASP A 417 8.80 -13.68 11.01
CA ASP A 417 9.56 -14.05 12.19
C ASP A 417 8.62 -13.95 13.39
N ALA A 418 8.17 -15.10 13.86
CA ALA A 418 7.30 -15.19 15.03
C ALA A 418 7.92 -14.55 16.30
N ASP A 419 9.24 -14.32 16.27
CA ASP A 419 10.05 -13.72 17.33
C ASP A 419 10.14 -12.19 17.25
N ALA A 420 9.59 -11.59 16.21
CA ALA A 420 9.67 -10.16 15.99
C ALA A 420 8.63 -9.41 16.82
N VAL A 421 9.05 -8.29 17.39
CA VAL A 421 8.17 -7.38 18.12
C VAL A 421 7.65 -6.32 17.16
N VAL A 422 6.35 -6.27 16.92
CA VAL A 422 5.71 -5.20 16.15
C VAL A 422 4.76 -4.43 17.06
N LYS A 423 4.90 -3.11 17.11
CA LYS A 423 4.01 -2.20 17.83
C LYS A 423 2.93 -1.71 16.88
N ASN A 424 1.69 -1.65 17.35
CA ASN A 424 0.60 -1.00 16.62
C ASN A 424 0.67 0.51 16.84
N ALA A 425 0.20 1.29 15.86
CA ALA A 425 0.10 2.73 16.01
C ALA A 425 -1.19 3.09 16.77
N ASP A 426 -1.05 3.61 17.99
CA ASP A 426 -2.13 4.25 18.75
C ASP A 426 -2.44 5.66 18.23
#